data_AF-A0A0S8GSQ7-F1
#
_entry.id   AF-A0A0S8GSQ7-F1
#
_cell.length_a   1.000
_cell.length_b   1.000
_cell.length_c   1.000
_cell.angle_alpha   90.00
_cell.angle_beta   90.00
_cell.angle_gamma   90.00
#
_symmetry.space_group_name_H-M   'P 1'
#
loop_
_entity.id
_entity.type
_entity.pdbx_description
1 polymer ?
#
loop_
_entity_poly.entity_id
_entity_poly.type
_entity_poly.pdbx_seq_one_letter_code
_entity_poly.pdbx_strand_id
1 'polypeptide(L)'
;MNEYDKTIEAKLKRYRPLGPPGGLKERIFEAQPDAGRPARFAVAASMVAALWGGLIWFTLTGPGHSEPADSMLVQVKREISRAGQAAQLLAVGDLLAQQPGGEEYAKSHYQEILQNFSDTGFSVQAKGQLKSLFERSVKQ
;
A
#
# COMPACT_ATOMS: atom_id res chain seq x y z
N MET A 1 28.11 53.03 -36.43
CA MET A 1 28.75 52.07 -37.36
C MET A 1 29.15 50.86 -36.54
N ASN A 2 28.41 49.76 -36.64
CA ASN A 2 28.34 48.73 -35.62
C ASN A 2 29.49 47.71 -35.79
N GLU A 3 30.17 47.40 -34.69
CA GLU A 3 31.36 46.51 -34.61
C GLU A 3 31.04 45.05 -35.02
N TYR A 4 29.76 44.73 -35.16
CA TYR A 4 29.23 43.44 -35.62
C TYR A 4 29.36 43.16 -37.12
N ASP A 5 29.63 44.18 -37.95
CA ASP A 5 29.68 44.02 -39.42
C ASP A 5 31.07 43.60 -39.94
N LYS A 6 32.14 43.94 -39.20
CA LYS A 6 33.52 43.58 -39.58
C LYS A 6 33.87 42.10 -39.34
N THR A 7 33.12 41.42 -38.47
CA THR A 7 33.42 40.02 -38.10
C THR A 7 32.81 39.01 -39.07
N ILE A 8 31.77 39.38 -39.81
CA ILE A 8 31.08 38.50 -40.77
C ILE A 8 31.85 38.39 -42.08
N GLU A 9 32.46 39.48 -42.56
CA GLU A 9 33.31 39.45 -43.78
C GLU A 9 34.64 38.70 -43.60
N ALA A 10 35.16 38.62 -42.38
CA ALA A 10 36.43 37.94 -42.11
C ALA A 10 36.35 36.41 -42.16
N LYS A 11 35.16 35.81 -42.01
CA LYS A 11 34.97 34.34 -42.06
C LYS A 11 34.49 33.81 -43.41
N LEU A 12 33.97 34.66 -44.30
CA LEU A 12 33.54 34.28 -45.65
C LEU A 12 34.71 34.03 -46.63
N LYS A 13 35.95 34.34 -46.24
CA LYS A 13 37.17 34.17 -47.06
C LYS A 13 37.69 32.73 -47.19
N ARG A 14 37.01 31.73 -46.63
CA ARG A 14 37.49 30.33 -46.64
C ARG A 14 36.54 29.33 -47.29
N TYR A 15 35.61 29.80 -48.11
CA TYR A 15 34.98 28.97 -49.14
C TYR A 15 35.60 29.31 -50.50
N ARG A 16 36.58 28.51 -50.93
CA ARG A 16 36.83 28.31 -52.36
C ARG A 16 36.62 26.82 -52.67
N PRO A 17 35.74 26.49 -53.62
CA PRO A 17 35.35 25.13 -53.96
C PRO A 17 36.38 24.52 -54.92
N LEU A 18 36.61 23.20 -54.80
CA LEU A 18 37.26 22.39 -55.82
C LEU A 18 36.47 21.08 -55.92
N GLY A 19 35.92 20.84 -57.10
CA GLY A 19 34.88 19.87 -57.41
C GLY A 19 35.35 18.41 -57.62
N PRO A 20 34.42 17.56 -58.13
CA PRO A 20 34.41 16.08 -58.09
C PRO A 20 35.26 15.48 -59.25
N PRO A 21 35.42 14.14 -59.49
CA PRO A 21 34.50 13.02 -59.19
C PRO A 21 35.17 11.67 -58.84
N GLY A 22 34.42 10.74 -58.25
CA GLY A 22 34.96 9.39 -58.05
C GLY A 22 33.99 8.40 -57.44
N GLY A 23 33.21 7.75 -58.30
CA GLY A 23 32.83 6.35 -58.09
C GLY A 23 31.75 6.09 -57.04
N LEU A 24 30.49 6.28 -57.44
CA LEU A 24 29.47 5.27 -57.16
C LEU A 24 30.00 3.93 -57.67
N LYS A 25 30.52 3.06 -56.79
CA LYS A 25 30.33 1.60 -56.79
C LYS A 25 30.82 1.05 -55.46
N GLU A 26 29.84 0.67 -54.64
CA GLU A 26 29.85 -0.56 -53.85
C GLU A 26 31.17 -0.94 -53.19
N ARG A 27 31.22 -0.83 -51.86
CA ARG A 27 31.40 -2.01 -51.01
C ARG A 27 31.04 -1.67 -49.57
N ILE A 28 29.95 -2.30 -49.15
CA ILE A 28 29.81 -2.90 -47.82
C ILE A 28 29.97 -1.87 -46.69
N PHE A 29 28.86 -1.21 -46.39
CA PHE A 29 28.62 -0.56 -45.12
C PHE A 29 28.51 -1.66 -44.05
N GLU A 30 29.64 -2.23 -43.66
CA GLU A 30 29.79 -2.93 -42.38
C GLU A 30 29.98 -1.86 -41.31
N ALA A 31 28.96 -1.00 -41.14
CA ALA A 31 28.88 -0.14 -39.98
C ALA A 31 28.33 -0.98 -38.84
N GLN A 32 29.26 -1.69 -38.22
CA GLN A 32 29.32 -1.92 -36.79
C GLN A 32 28.45 -0.88 -36.03
N PRO A 33 27.31 -1.26 -35.42
CA PRO A 33 26.62 -0.35 -34.53
C PRO A 33 27.56 -0.09 -33.36
N ASP A 34 28.12 1.12 -33.38
CA ASP A 34 28.93 1.70 -32.34
C ASP A 34 28.28 1.41 -30.99
N ALA A 35 29.03 0.68 -30.15
CA ALA A 35 28.64 0.28 -28.81
C ALA A 35 28.69 1.51 -27.88
N GLY A 36 27.90 2.54 -28.20
CA GLY A 36 27.62 3.71 -27.37
C GLY A 36 26.58 3.37 -26.31
N ARG A 37 27.01 2.64 -25.29
CA ARG A 37 26.24 2.28 -24.08
C ARG A 37 25.43 3.47 -23.53
N PRO A 38 24.16 3.24 -23.17
CA PRO A 38 23.82 3.39 -21.76
C PRO A 38 23.39 2.03 -21.19
N ALA A 39 24.39 1.17 -20.98
CA ALA A 39 24.27 -0.16 -20.37
C ALA A 39 23.71 -0.17 -18.93
N ARG A 40 23.33 0.99 -18.38
CA ARG A 40 22.73 1.12 -17.05
C ARG A 40 21.20 1.00 -17.09
N PHE A 41 20.56 1.39 -18.19
CA PHE A 41 19.09 1.31 -18.30
C PHE A 41 18.59 -0.06 -18.75
N ALA A 42 19.39 -0.80 -19.54
CA ALA A 42 19.03 -2.15 -19.98
C ALA A 42 18.97 -3.15 -18.83
N VAL A 43 19.90 -3.03 -17.85
CA VAL A 43 19.94 -3.90 -16.66
C VAL A 43 18.80 -3.57 -15.69
N ALA A 44 18.49 -2.29 -15.48
CA ALA A 44 17.36 -1.88 -14.64
C ALA A 44 16.01 -2.35 -15.20
N ALA A 45 15.80 -2.22 -16.51
CA ALA A 45 14.56 -2.65 -17.16
C ALA A 45 14.34 -4.18 -17.09
N SER A 46 15.42 -4.96 -17.17
CA SER A 46 15.36 -6.42 -17.07
C SER A 46 15.08 -6.90 -15.64
N MET A 47 15.55 -6.19 -14.60
CA MET A 47 15.18 -6.49 -13.21
C MET A 47 13.70 -6.25 -12.95
N VAL A 48 13.14 -5.14 -13.46
CA VAL A 48 11.71 -4.83 -13.31
C VAL A 48 10.87 -5.87 -14.07
N ALA A 49 11.24 -6.22 -15.30
CA ALA A 49 10.55 -7.24 -16.08
C ALA A 49 10.61 -8.63 -15.43
N ALA A 50 11.75 -9.01 -14.83
CA ALA A 50 11.88 -10.27 -14.10
C ALA A 50 11.05 -10.30 -12.81
N LEU A 51 10.92 -9.17 -12.11
CA LEU A 51 10.08 -9.06 -10.92
C LEU A 51 8.59 -9.16 -11.28
N TRP A 52 8.14 -8.42 -12.29
CA TRP A 52 6.74 -8.47 -12.74
C TRP A 52 6.39 -9.81 -13.39
N GLY A 53 7.24 -10.31 -14.29
CA GLY A 53 7.07 -11.61 -14.94
C GLY A 53 7.12 -12.77 -13.94
N GLY A 54 8.03 -12.71 -12.97
CA GLY A 54 8.12 -13.68 -11.88
C GLY A 54 6.90 -13.63 -10.95
N LEU A 55 6.35 -12.44 -10.67
CA LEU A 55 5.15 -12.30 -9.86
C LEU A 55 3.92 -12.87 -10.57
N ILE A 56 3.76 -12.58 -11.86
CA ILE A 56 2.66 -13.10 -12.68
C ILE A 56 2.79 -14.62 -12.84
N TRP A 57 4.00 -15.12 -13.06
CA TRP A 57 4.24 -16.56 -13.15
C TRP A 57 3.97 -17.25 -11.81
N PHE A 58 4.44 -16.69 -10.70
CA PHE A 58 4.20 -17.22 -9.36
C PHE A 58 2.72 -17.19 -8.96
N THR A 59 1.92 -16.21 -9.40
CA THR A 59 0.47 -16.22 -9.15
C THR A 59 -0.27 -17.22 -10.04
N LEU A 60 0.21 -17.48 -11.28
CA LEU A 60 -0.41 -18.46 -12.16
C LEU A 60 0.01 -19.92 -11.87
N THR A 61 1.24 -20.15 -11.41
CA THR A 61 1.80 -21.49 -11.21
C THR A 61 2.12 -21.82 -9.76
N GLY A 62 1.86 -20.89 -8.84
CA GLY A 62 2.05 -21.11 -7.41
C GLY A 62 1.22 -22.30 -6.96
N PRO A 63 1.83 -23.40 -6.50
CA PRO A 63 1.09 -24.51 -5.93
C PRO A 63 0.33 -23.96 -4.73
N GLY A 64 -1.00 -24.04 -4.77
CA GLY A 64 -1.89 -23.58 -3.72
C GLY A 64 -1.45 -24.10 -2.36
N HIS A 65 -0.68 -23.30 -1.64
CA HIS A 65 -0.43 -23.45 -0.21
C HIS A 65 -1.44 -22.58 0.53
N SER A 66 -2.71 -22.86 0.28
CA SER A 66 -3.81 -22.42 1.13
C SER A 66 -3.86 -23.37 2.31
N GLU A 67 -3.24 -23.04 3.44
CA GLU A 67 -3.62 -23.69 4.71
C GLU A 67 -3.31 -22.91 6.00
N PRO A 68 -2.22 -22.12 6.16
CA PRO A 68 -2.01 -21.33 7.39
C PRO A 68 -2.50 -19.88 7.31
N ALA A 69 -2.38 -19.21 6.16
CA ALA A 69 -2.76 -17.79 6.04
C ALA A 69 -4.29 -17.60 6.03
N ASP A 70 -5.02 -18.49 5.36
CA ASP A 70 -6.48 -18.46 5.32
C ASP A 70 -7.09 -18.75 6.70
N SER A 71 -6.49 -19.68 7.46
CA SER A 71 -6.94 -19.98 8.83
C SER A 71 -6.63 -18.86 9.81
N MET A 72 -5.49 -18.17 9.67
CA MET A 72 -5.16 -16.98 10.47
C MET A 72 -6.11 -15.81 10.17
N LEU A 73 -6.38 -15.52 8.89
CA LEU A 73 -7.30 -14.44 8.52
C LEU A 73 -8.73 -14.73 8.99
N VAL A 74 -9.18 -15.99 8.95
CA VAL A 74 -10.49 -16.39 9.49
C VAL A 74 -10.54 -16.20 11.01
N GLN A 75 -9.47 -16.53 11.73
CA GLN A 75 -9.38 -16.30 13.18
C GLN A 75 -9.40 -14.81 13.52
N VAL A 76 -8.59 -13.99 12.84
CA VAL A 76 -8.55 -12.54 13.03
C VAL A 76 -9.91 -11.91 12.74
N LYS A 77 -10.57 -12.30 11.63
CA LYS A 77 -11.93 -11.81 11.32
C LYS A 77 -12.93 -12.18 12.41
N ARG A 78 -12.85 -13.40 12.94
CA ARG A 78 -13.72 -13.84 14.04
C ARG A 78 -13.47 -13.02 15.30
N GLU A 79 -12.21 -12.79 15.66
CA GLU A 79 -11.83 -12.02 16.85
C GLU A 79 -12.28 -10.56 16.74
N ILE A 80 -12.05 -9.91 15.60
CA ILE A 80 -12.53 -8.54 15.34
C ILE A 80 -14.06 -8.47 15.42
N SER A 81 -14.75 -9.43 14.79
CA SER A 81 -16.22 -9.46 14.84
C SER A 81 -16.73 -9.64 16.27
N ARG A 82 -16.09 -10.52 17.05
CA ARG A 82 -16.47 -10.81 18.42
C ARG A 82 -16.21 -9.61 19.34
N ALA A 83 -15.06 -8.97 19.18
CA ALA A 83 -14.72 -7.72 19.87
C ALA A 83 -15.69 -6.59 19.51
N GLY A 84 -16.07 -6.47 18.23
CA GLY A 84 -17.04 -5.48 17.77
C GLY A 84 -18.43 -5.66 18.38
N GLN A 85 -18.90 -6.91 18.47
CA GLN A 85 -20.17 -7.24 19.15
C GLN A 85 -20.11 -6.89 20.64
N ALA A 86 -19.03 -7.26 21.33
CA ALA A 86 -18.85 -6.91 22.74
C ALA A 86 -18.85 -5.39 22.97
N ALA A 87 -18.20 -4.63 22.08
CA ALA A 87 -18.16 -3.17 22.14
C ALA A 87 -19.56 -2.55 21.95
N GLN A 88 -20.34 -3.07 20.99
CA GLN A 88 -21.72 -2.61 20.77
C GLN A 88 -22.59 -2.89 22.00
N LEU A 89 -22.48 -4.09 22.56
CA LEU A 89 -23.26 -4.48 23.73
C LEU A 89 -22.88 -3.63 24.95
N LEU A 90 -21.60 -3.28 25.10
CA LEU A 90 -21.12 -2.36 26.13
C LEU A 90 -21.71 -0.96 25.95
N ALA A 91 -21.69 -0.43 24.72
CA ALA A 91 -22.24 0.88 24.42
C ALA A 91 -23.75 0.96 24.69
N VAL A 92 -24.50 -0.09 24.37
CA VAL A 92 -25.93 -0.19 24.70
C VAL A 92 -26.13 -0.22 26.23
N GLY A 93 -25.34 -1.02 26.95
CA GLY A 93 -25.38 -1.05 28.41
C GLY A 93 -25.10 0.32 29.03
N ASP A 94 -24.08 1.03 28.54
CA ASP A 94 -23.72 2.38 29.00
C ASP A 94 -24.82 3.41 28.71
N LEU A 95 -25.52 3.30 27.59
CA LEU A 95 -26.65 4.16 27.26
C LEU A 95 -27.84 3.88 28.19
N LEU A 96 -28.16 2.61 28.43
CA LEU A 96 -29.23 2.21 29.35
C LEU A 96 -28.95 2.65 30.79
N ALA A 97 -27.69 2.57 31.24
CA ALA A 97 -27.29 3.00 32.57
C ALA A 97 -27.46 4.51 32.82
N GLN A 98 -27.60 5.31 31.76
CA GLN A 98 -27.86 6.75 31.85
C GLN A 98 -29.35 7.08 31.87
N GLN A 99 -30.22 6.13 31.55
CA GLN A 99 -31.66 6.34 31.56
C GLN A 99 -32.25 6.12 32.96
N PRO A 100 -33.23 6.94 33.38
CA PRO A 100 -33.96 6.69 34.62
C PRO A 100 -34.62 5.30 34.59
N GLY A 101 -34.27 4.45 35.56
CA GLY A 101 -34.76 3.06 35.63
C GLY A 101 -34.10 2.07 34.67
N GLY A 102 -33.09 2.47 33.90
CA GLY A 102 -32.39 1.61 32.93
C GLY A 102 -31.30 0.71 33.54
N GLU A 103 -31.07 0.79 34.85
CA GLU A 103 -29.96 0.14 35.55
C GLU A 103 -30.02 -1.39 35.49
N GLU A 104 -31.22 -1.98 35.57
CA GLU A 104 -31.40 -3.43 35.51
C GLU A 104 -31.11 -3.97 34.10
N TYR A 105 -31.54 -3.24 33.06
CA TYR A 105 -31.24 -3.56 31.67
C TYR A 105 -29.76 -3.41 31.34
N ALA A 106 -29.12 -2.35 31.85
CA ALA A 106 -27.68 -2.15 31.74
C ALA A 106 -26.89 -3.29 32.40
N LYS A 107 -27.31 -3.70 33.61
CA LYS A 107 -26.72 -4.82 34.34
C LYS A 107 -26.79 -6.12 33.54
N SER A 108 -27.94 -6.41 32.91
CA SER A 108 -28.10 -7.58 32.05
C SER A 108 -27.10 -7.57 30.88
N HIS A 109 -26.92 -6.41 30.22
CA HIS A 109 -25.97 -6.28 29.12
C HIS A 109 -24.53 -6.49 29.60
N TYR A 110 -24.12 -5.87 30.71
CA TYR A 110 -22.78 -6.11 31.25
C TYR A 110 -22.56 -7.57 31.64
N GLN A 111 -23.56 -8.26 32.19
CA GLN A 111 -23.47 -9.69 32.50
C GLN A 111 -23.30 -10.55 31.24
N GLU A 112 -23.99 -10.21 30.15
CA GLU A 112 -23.84 -10.91 28.88
C GLU A 112 -22.42 -10.76 28.31
N ILE A 113 -21.79 -9.58 28.44
CA ILE A 113 -20.38 -9.39 28.05
C ILE A 113 -19.47 -10.29 28.86
N LEU A 114 -19.70 -10.38 30.18
CA LEU A 114 -18.90 -11.22 31.07
C LEU A 114 -19.05 -12.72 30.78
N GLN A 115 -20.22 -13.15 30.32
CA GLN A 115 -20.49 -14.56 30.02
C GLN A 115 -19.99 -14.96 28.62
N ASN A 116 -20.26 -14.14 27.60
CA ASN A 116 -20.08 -14.52 26.19
C ASN A 116 -18.81 -13.96 25.54
N PHE A 117 -18.20 -12.94 26.15
CA PHE A 117 -17.06 -12.18 25.61
C PHE A 117 -15.92 -12.03 26.63
N SER A 118 -15.77 -13.01 27.53
CA SER A 118 -14.75 -13.02 28.61
C SER A 118 -13.30 -13.01 28.11
N ASP A 119 -13.08 -13.45 26.87
CA ASP A 119 -11.81 -13.42 26.15
C ASP A 119 -11.47 -12.03 25.58
N THR A 120 -12.42 -11.09 25.60
CA THR A 120 -12.22 -9.73 25.09
C THR A 120 -11.87 -8.75 26.21
N GLY A 121 -11.14 -7.67 25.88
CA GLY A 121 -10.85 -6.59 26.83
C GLY A 121 -12.10 -5.84 27.35
N PHE A 122 -13.24 -5.97 26.65
CA PHE A 122 -14.50 -5.35 27.05
C PHE A 122 -15.14 -6.01 28.29
N SER A 123 -14.78 -7.26 28.59
CA SER A 123 -15.20 -7.92 29.83
C SER A 123 -14.69 -7.18 31.08
N VAL A 124 -13.46 -6.66 31.05
CA VAL A 124 -12.89 -5.88 32.15
C VAL A 124 -13.65 -4.57 32.34
N GLN A 125 -13.99 -3.90 31.24
CA GLN A 125 -14.79 -2.67 31.27
C GLN A 125 -16.21 -2.94 31.81
N ALA A 126 -16.89 -3.97 31.30
CA ALA A 126 -18.21 -4.38 31.76
C ALA A 126 -18.23 -4.69 33.27
N LYS A 127 -17.18 -5.35 33.78
CA LYS A 127 -17.01 -5.59 35.23
C LYS A 127 -16.90 -4.29 36.01
N GLY A 128 -16.13 -3.33 35.51
CA GLY A 128 -15.99 -2.00 36.11
C GLY A 128 -17.33 -1.26 36.16
N GLN A 129 -18.09 -1.29 35.06
CA GLN A 129 -19.40 -0.62 34.99
C GLN A 129 -20.41 -1.25 35.94
N LEU A 130 -20.47 -2.59 36.00
CA LEU A 130 -21.38 -3.31 36.90
C LEU A 130 -21.07 -3.01 38.37
N LYS A 131 -19.78 -2.87 38.73
CA LYS A 131 -19.38 -2.40 40.06
C LYS A 131 -19.86 -0.96 40.32
N SER A 132 -19.69 -0.06 39.36
CA SER A 132 -20.13 1.34 39.50
C SER A 132 -21.65 1.48 39.67
N LEU A 133 -22.44 0.62 39.01
CA LEU A 133 -23.88 0.59 39.15
C LEU A 133 -24.28 0.14 40.56
N PHE A 134 -23.64 -0.91 41.07
CA PHE A 134 -23.89 -1.37 42.43
C PHE A 134 -23.57 -0.28 43.46
N GLU A 135 -22.41 0.38 43.34
CA GLU A 135 -22.02 1.49 44.21
C GLU A 135 -22.99 2.68 44.15
N ARG A 136 -23.62 2.94 42.99
CA ARG A 136 -24.68 3.96 42.84
C ARG A 136 -25.97 3.54 43.53
N SER A 137 -26.43 2.31 43.32
CA SER A 137 -27.67 1.79 43.92
C SER A 137 -27.64 1.72 45.45
N VAL A 138 -26.45 1.56 46.05
CA VAL A 138 -26.29 1.52 47.52
C VAL A 138 -26.35 2.91 48.16
N LYS A 139 -26.13 3.98 47.39
CA LYS A 139 -26.10 5.37 47.90
C LYS A 139 -27.45 6.10 47.80
N GLN A 140 -28.42 5.54 47.09
CA GLN A 140 -29.79 6.06 46.99
C GLN A 140 -30.66 5.48 48.10
#